data_AF-A0A957EWM2-F1
#
_entry.id   AF-A0A957EWM2-F1
#
_cell.length_a   1.000
_cell.length_b   1.000
_cell.length_c   1.000
_cell.angle_alpha   90.00
_cell.angle_beta   90.00
_cell.angle_gamma   90.00
#
_symmetry.space_group_name_H-M   'P 1'
#
loop_
_entity.id
_entity.type
_entity.pdbx_description
1 polymer ?
#
loop_
_entity_poly.entity_id
_entity_poly.type
_entity_poly.pdbx_seq_one_letter_code
_entity_poly.pdbx_strand_id
1 'polypeptide(L)'
;IDRTGKLQSFRFGAFEIAAHGSAPFIPTVIFYDRLDIVRWGDESIFAAIWRLASRSGVIHAYLIPLPTVYPTPADNPQQLAEAAHTAIGAALAERSNQ
;
A
#
# COMPACT_ATOMS: atom_id res chain seq x y z
N ILE A 1 4.77 2.06 3.65
CA ILE A 1 4.48 2.76 4.92
C ILE A 1 5.80 3.00 5.64
N ASP A 2 6.07 4.23 6.09
CA ASP A 2 7.31 4.59 6.78
C ASP A 2 7.32 4.16 8.26
N ARG A 3 8.37 4.55 9.01
CA ARG A 3 8.51 4.25 10.45
C ARG A 3 7.41 4.86 11.32
N THR A 4 6.73 5.89 10.82
CA THR A 4 5.67 6.63 11.53
C THR A 4 4.27 6.14 11.19
N GLY A 5 4.15 5.07 10.39
CA GLY A 5 2.86 4.59 9.91
C GLY A 5 2.32 5.38 8.71
N LYS A 6 3.11 6.27 8.10
CA LYS A 6 2.65 7.08 6.97
C LYS A 6 2.85 6.39 5.63
N LEU A 7 1.89 6.57 4.74
CA LEU A 7 1.98 6.11 3.35
C LEU A 7 3.04 6.93 2.60
N GLN A 8 4.05 6.25 2.06
CA GLN A 8 5.08 6.90 1.24
C GLN A 8 4.50 7.30 -0.12
N SER A 9 5.05 8.36 -0.71
CA SER A 9 4.66 8.79 -2.07
C SER A 9 4.87 7.65 -3.06
N PHE A 10 3.94 7.52 -4.00
CA PHE A 10 4.05 6.53 -5.05
C PHE A 10 5.04 6.96 -6.13
N ARG A 11 5.75 5.99 -6.71
CA ARG A 11 6.54 6.23 -7.92
C ARG A 11 5.58 6.28 -9.11
N PHE A 12 5.76 7.26 -9.97
CA PHE A 12 4.81 7.58 -11.04
C PHE A 12 4.88 6.66 -12.27
N GLY A 13 6.01 5.97 -12.49
CA GLY A 13 6.22 5.18 -13.71
C GLY A 13 5.19 4.07 -13.95
N ALA A 14 4.61 3.49 -12.89
CA ALA A 14 3.53 2.52 -13.04
C ALA A 14 2.22 3.16 -13.55
N PHE A 15 1.93 4.39 -13.12
CA PHE A 15 0.77 5.16 -13.56
C PHE A 15 0.95 5.69 -14.99
N GLU A 16 2.19 5.97 -15.39
CA GLU A 16 2.53 6.33 -16.76
C GLU A 16 2.26 5.18 -17.73
N ILE A 17 2.68 3.96 -17.37
CA ILE A 17 2.37 2.74 -18.14
C ILE A 17 0.86 2.53 -18.21
N ALA A 18 0.15 2.72 -17.09
CA ALA A 18 -1.30 2.55 -17.04
C ALA A 18 -2.04 3.56 -17.92
N ALA A 19 -1.66 4.84 -17.89
CA ALA A 19 -2.26 5.89 -18.71
C ALA A 19 -2.00 5.66 -20.21
N HIS A 20 -0.73 5.45 -20.59
CA HIS A 20 -0.39 5.20 -22.01
C HIS A 20 -1.04 3.93 -22.56
N GLY A 21 -1.11 2.87 -21.76
CA GLY A 21 -1.73 1.60 -22.15
C GLY A 21 -3.25 1.57 -22.02
N SER A 22 -3.88 2.63 -21.48
CA SER A 22 -5.28 2.61 -21.04
C SER A 22 -5.60 1.39 -20.18
N ALA A 23 -4.65 0.97 -19.35
CA ALA A 23 -4.71 -0.26 -18.58
C ALA A 23 -5.42 0.01 -17.24
N PRO A 24 -6.60 -0.60 -16.99
CA PRO A 24 -7.29 -0.43 -15.73
C PRO A 24 -6.47 -1.00 -14.56
N PHE A 25 -6.56 -0.35 -13.41
CA PHE A 25 -5.90 -0.83 -12.20
C PHE A 25 -6.82 -0.68 -10.98
N ILE A 26 -6.57 -1.51 -9.96
CA ILE A 26 -7.34 -1.53 -8.71
C ILE A 26 -6.39 -1.10 -7.59
N PRO A 27 -6.49 0.13 -7.09
CA PRO A 27 -5.77 0.53 -5.90
C PRO A 27 -6.20 -0.38 -4.74
N THR A 28 -5.24 -0.90 -3.97
CA THR A 28 -5.53 -1.89 -2.95
C THR A 28 -4.74 -1.59 -1.69
N VAL A 29 -5.40 -1.70 -0.54
CA VAL A 29 -4.77 -1.57 0.78
C VAL A 29 -4.58 -2.95 1.38
N ILE A 30 -3.37 -3.20 1.87
CA ILE A 30 -3.09 -4.36 2.73
C ILE A 30 -2.84 -3.82 4.14
N PHE A 31 -3.68 -4.22 5.08
CA PHE A 31 -3.56 -3.85 6.49
C PHE A 31 -3.26 -5.09 7.34
N TYR A 32 -2.29 -4.97 8.24
CA TYR A 32 -1.96 -6.02 9.21
C TYR A 32 -2.27 -5.52 10.61
N ASP A 33 -2.93 -6.35 11.42
CA ASP A 33 -3.24 -6.03 12.82
C ASP A 33 -1.98 -5.77 13.67
N ARG A 34 -0.83 -6.35 13.29
CA ARG A 34 0.45 -6.25 13.99
C ARG A 34 1.58 -5.87 13.06
N LEU A 35 1.59 -4.60 12.65
CA LEU A 35 2.61 -4.03 11.78
C LEU A 35 4.03 -4.12 12.37
N ASP A 36 4.14 -4.15 13.70
CA ASP A 36 5.38 -4.35 14.45
C ASP A 36 6.05 -5.71 14.18
N ILE A 37 5.29 -6.70 13.67
CA ILE A 37 5.81 -8.03 13.30
C ILE A 37 6.08 -8.15 11.81
N VAL A 38 5.23 -7.56 10.96
CA VAL A 38 5.31 -7.83 9.51
C VAL A 38 6.19 -6.84 8.75
N ARG A 39 6.63 -5.75 9.40
CA ARG A 39 7.54 -4.77 8.81
C ARG A 39 8.98 -5.30 8.81
N TRP A 40 9.69 -5.11 7.70
CA TRP A 40 11.15 -5.21 7.63
C TRP A 40 11.72 -3.87 7.13
N GLY A 41 12.85 -3.43 7.69
CA GLY A 41 13.49 -2.18 7.28
C GLY A 41 14.86 -1.97 7.93
N ASP A 42 14.88 -1.64 9.21
CA ASP A 42 16.09 -1.13 9.89
C ASP A 42 16.94 -2.22 10.53
N GLU A 43 16.55 -3.48 10.32
CA GLU A 43 17.19 -4.67 10.88
C GLU A 43 17.63 -5.61 9.75
N SER A 44 18.52 -6.55 10.07
CA SER A 44 18.90 -7.59 9.11
C SER A 44 17.71 -8.48 8.78
N ILE A 45 17.70 -9.04 7.57
CA ILE A 45 16.61 -9.93 7.13
C ILE A 45 16.44 -11.14 8.07
N PHE A 46 17.53 -11.65 8.64
CA PHE A 46 17.50 -12.74 9.61
C PHE A 46 16.82 -12.34 10.92
N ALA A 47 17.06 -11.12 11.41
CA ALA A 47 16.38 -10.60 12.60
C ALA A 47 14.87 -10.45 12.37
N ALA A 48 14.47 -9.94 11.19
CA ALA A 48 13.05 -9.81 10.83
C ALA A 48 12.35 -11.16 10.72
N ILE A 49 12.99 -12.15 10.08
CA ILE A 49 12.47 -13.52 9.97
C ILE A 49 12.34 -14.14 11.36
N TRP A 50 13.36 -13.99 12.21
CA TRP A 50 13.32 -14.52 13.57
C TRP A 50 12.21 -13.89 14.40
N ARG A 51 12.00 -12.58 14.31
CA ARG A 51 10.91 -11.86 14.98
C ARG A 51 9.52 -12.34 14.53
N LEU A 52 9.37 -12.64 13.24
CA LEU A 52 8.15 -13.24 12.71
C LEU A 52 7.94 -14.67 13.20
N ALA A 53 8.99 -15.50 13.18
CA ALA A 53 8.93 -16.93 13.54
C ALA A 53 8.82 -17.19 15.05
N SER A 54 9.36 -16.29 15.88
CA SER A 54 9.33 -16.41 17.36
C SER A 54 8.01 -15.99 17.99
N ARG A 55 7.10 -15.38 17.21
CA ARG A 55 5.74 -15.05 17.66
C ARG A 55 4.85 -16.28 17.64
N SER A 56 4.22 -16.56 18.77
CA SER A 56 3.04 -17.41 18.83
C SER A 56 1.77 -16.58 18.54
N GLY A 57 0.85 -17.14 17.77
CA GLY A 57 -0.44 -16.53 17.47
C GLY A 57 -0.67 -16.23 15.99
N VAL A 58 -1.94 -15.96 15.64
CA VAL A 58 -2.38 -15.64 14.28
C VAL A 58 -2.15 -14.15 14.02
N ILE A 59 -1.63 -13.82 12.85
CA ILE A 59 -1.54 -12.45 12.33
C ILE A 59 -2.62 -12.31 11.26
N HIS A 60 -3.52 -11.34 11.42
CA HIS A 60 -4.54 -11.09 10.41
C HIS A 60 -4.06 -10.06 9.40
N ALA A 61 -4.19 -10.42 8.12
CA ALA A 61 -4.03 -9.52 7.00
C ALA A 61 -5.40 -9.24 6.39
N TYR A 62 -5.70 -7.97 6.18
CA TYR A 62 -6.94 -7.50 5.55
C TYR A 62 -6.59 -6.87 4.21
N LEU A 63 -7.32 -7.30 3.18
CA LEU A 63 -7.22 -6.74 1.84
C LEU A 63 -8.45 -5.87 1.60
N ILE A 64 -8.25 -4.58 1.34
CA ILE A 64 -9.32 -3.64 1.04
C ILE A 64 -9.11 -3.16 -0.41
N PRO A 65 -9.83 -3.74 -1.38
CA PRO A 65 -9.82 -3.23 -2.74
C PRO A 65 -10.58 -1.91 -2.79
N LEU A 66 -10.02 -0.92 -3.47
CA LEU A 66 -10.68 0.34 -3.78
C LEU A 66 -11.32 0.29 -5.17
N PRO A 67 -12.17 1.26 -5.53
CA PRO A 67 -12.77 1.31 -6.86
C PRO A 67 -11.72 1.26 -7.98
N THR A 68 -12.01 0.48 -9.03
CA THR A 68 -11.17 0.38 -10.22
C THR A 68 -11.02 1.74 -10.88
N VAL A 69 -9.79 2.08 -11.24
CA VAL A 69 -9.46 3.27 -12.02
C VAL A 69 -9.26 2.85 -13.47
N TYR A 70 -9.89 3.59 -14.38
CA TYR A 70 -9.82 3.39 -15.83
C TYR A 70 -9.08 4.59 -16.45
N PRO A 71 -7.74 4.56 -16.47
CA PRO A 71 -6.97 5.68 -17.00
C PRO A 71 -7.04 5.71 -18.52
N THR A 72 -6.82 6.90 -19.07
CA THR A 72 -6.77 7.21 -20.49
C THR A 72 -5.43 7.87 -20.82
N PRO A 73 -5.03 7.92 -22.10
CA PRO A 73 -3.77 8.57 -22.48
C PRO A 73 -3.75 10.09 -22.26
N ALA A 74 -4.92 10.70 -22.00
CA ALA A 74 -5.03 12.12 -21.68
C ALA A 74 -4.81 12.40 -20.18
N ASP A 75 -4.85 11.38 -19.34
CA ASP A 75 -4.68 11.55 -17.90
C ASP A 75 -3.23 11.85 -17.54
N ASN A 76 -3.02 12.77 -16.60
CA ASN A 76 -1.71 13.06 -16.06
C ASN A 76 -1.29 11.95 -15.07
N PRO A 77 -0.17 11.23 -15.31
CA PRO A 77 0.27 10.13 -14.43
C PRO A 77 0.54 10.55 -12.99
N GLN A 78 1.00 11.79 -12.77
CA GLN A 78 1.24 12.32 -11.43
C GLN A 78 -0.08 12.51 -10.68
N GLN A 79 -1.10 13.07 -11.34
CA GLN A 79 -2.42 13.25 -10.74
C GLN A 79 -3.08 11.90 -10.42
N LEU A 80 -2.93 10.88 -11.29
CA LEU A 80 -3.39 9.52 -11.01
C LEU A 80 -2.72 8.92 -9.77
N ALA A 81 -1.41 9.12 -9.62
CA ALA A 81 -0.67 8.64 -8.45
C ALA A 81 -1.09 9.34 -7.16
N GLU A 82 -1.28 10.67 -7.21
CA GLU A 82 -1.74 11.47 -6.06
C GLU A 82 -3.18 11.10 -5.65
N ALA A 83 -4.07 10.89 -6.63
CA ALA A 83 -5.43 10.43 -6.38
C ALA A 83 -5.45 9.03 -5.73
N ALA A 84 -4.65 8.09 -6.26
CA ALA A 84 -4.52 6.76 -5.69
C ALA A 84 -3.91 6.79 -4.29
N HIS A 85 -2.89 7.62 -4.05
CA HIS A 85 -2.26 7.79 -2.74
C HIS A 85 -3.25 8.35 -1.72
N THR A 86 -4.03 9.37 -2.11
CA THR A 86 -5.08 9.97 -1.26
C THR A 86 -6.15 8.95 -0.91
N ALA A 87 -6.65 8.19 -1.89
CA ALA A 87 -7.69 7.18 -1.67
C ALA A 87 -7.20 6.04 -0.76
N ILE A 88 -5.97 5.54 -0.98
CA ILE A 88 -5.35 4.53 -0.13
C ILE A 88 -5.11 5.07 1.29
N GLY A 89 -4.63 6.31 1.42
CA GLY A 89 -4.41 6.96 2.70
C GLY A 89 -5.70 7.10 3.51
N ALA A 90 -6.81 7.48 2.86
CA ALA A 90 -8.12 7.58 3.49
C ALA A 90 -8.62 6.22 4.00
N ALA A 91 -8.53 5.17 3.17
CA ALA A 91 -8.95 3.83 3.56
C ALA A 91 -8.09 3.24 4.70
N LEU A 92 -6.80 3.55 4.73
CA LEU A 92 -5.91 3.20 5.85
C LEU A 92 -6.30 3.90 7.16
N ALA A 93 -6.61 5.19 7.09
CA ALA A 93 -7.02 5.98 8.26
C ALA A 93 -8.36 5.48 8.83
N GLU A 94 -9.32 5.17 7.96
CA GLU A 94 -10.61 4.60 8.36
C GLU A 94 -10.42 3.25 9.08
N ARG A 95 -9.59 2.36 8.52
CA ARG A 95 -9.34 1.04 9.12
C ARG A 95 -8.58 1.12 10.45
N SER A 96 -7.73 2.12 10.63
CA SER A 96 -6.97 2.31 11.87
C SER A 96 -7.82 2.83 13.04
N ASN A 97 -9.00 3.40 12.75
CA ASN A 97 -9.94 3.92 13.74
C ASN A 97 -11.04 2.89 14.16
N GLN A 98 -11.02 1.69 13.58
CA GLN A 98 -11.92 0.57 13.90
C GLN A 98 -11.26 -0.40 14.87
#